data_AF-A0A9X4RV86-F1
#
_entry.id   AF-A0A9X4RV86-F1
#
_cell.length_a   1.000
_cell.length_b   1.000
_cell.length_c   1.000
_cell.angle_alpha   90.00
_cell.angle_beta   90.00
_cell.angle_gamma   90.00
#
_symmetry.space_group_name_H-M   'P 1'
#
loop_
_entity.id
_entity.type
_entity.pdbx_description
1 polymer ?
#
loop_
_entity_poly.entity_id
_entity_poly.type
_entity_poly.pdbx_seq_one_letter_code
_entity_poly.pdbx_strand_id
1 'polypeptide(L)'
;MNKLKYLIDSKEVYTSIQGSPKFNFGKDEILSTEDTDITFHQPWYDEGYSVAPLLNEEEFENLKENLNLSVKNIIEKELSINTKNFTLEKYHQYVKDDDSHFKVVSKTRDLFEDDFIFSTSYLINRLSDLFGFKLTDKIPQSKDKLHIIVRINRPLSYDSNPPHKDIYEVVDDLSFIPKFANFWIPISGVTDKTSLPLASQSHKINEKNICRTFKGGVMEGNQYRVRMIKSWNGSNSLTRSNVTYGQVLMFSSHLIHGLALNEEKDITRVALEFRLFKEDDV
;
A
#
# COMPACT_ATOMS: atom_id res chain seq x y z
N MET A 1 -23.76 -14.04 3.98
CA MET A 1 -23.14 -13.95 2.64
C MET A 1 -21.67 -14.26 2.80
N ASN A 2 -21.16 -15.29 2.12
CA ASN A 2 -19.76 -15.73 2.27
C ASN A 2 -18.83 -15.13 1.19
N LYS A 3 -19.39 -14.33 0.27
CA LYS A 3 -18.65 -13.59 -0.74
C LYS A 3 -19.06 -12.13 -0.76
N LEU A 4 -18.12 -11.24 -1.05
CA LEU A 4 -18.35 -9.86 -1.40
C LEU A 4 -18.11 -9.65 -2.89
N LYS A 5 -18.80 -8.67 -3.45
CA LYS A 5 -18.57 -8.16 -4.80
C LYS A 5 -17.93 -6.79 -4.68
N TYR A 6 -16.94 -6.52 -5.51
CA TYR A 6 -16.35 -5.21 -5.75
C TYR A 6 -16.37 -4.92 -7.26
N LEU A 7 -16.25 -3.65 -7.62
CA LEU A 7 -16.00 -3.24 -8.99
C LEU A 7 -14.59 -2.64 -9.07
N ILE A 8 -13.74 -3.17 -9.94
CA ILE A 8 -12.41 -2.61 -10.24
C ILE A 8 -12.39 -2.28 -11.72
N ASP A 9 -12.25 -1.00 -12.07
CA ASP A 9 -12.36 -0.51 -13.45
C ASP A 9 -13.64 -1.02 -14.14
N SER A 10 -14.76 -0.96 -13.41
CA SER A 10 -16.08 -1.47 -13.81
C SER A 10 -16.18 -3.00 -13.99
N LYS A 11 -15.13 -3.76 -13.71
CA LYS A 11 -15.16 -5.23 -13.73
C LYS A 11 -15.53 -5.79 -12.37
N GLU A 12 -16.38 -6.81 -12.36
CA GLU A 12 -16.79 -7.48 -11.14
C GLU A 12 -15.69 -8.39 -10.60
N VAL A 13 -15.32 -8.17 -9.34
CA VAL A 13 -14.41 -9.03 -8.59
C VAL A 13 -15.15 -9.58 -7.39
N TYR A 14 -15.06 -10.89 -7.21
CA TYR A 14 -15.70 -11.59 -6.09
C TYR A 14 -14.64 -12.11 -5.15
N THR A 15 -14.79 -11.81 -3.85
CA THR A 15 -13.88 -12.31 -2.83
C THR A 15 -14.61 -13.05 -1.73
N SER A 16 -14.09 -14.21 -1.32
CA SER A 16 -14.53 -14.93 -0.13
C SER A 16 -14.20 -14.13 1.12
N ILE A 17 -15.15 -14.02 2.04
CA ILE A 17 -14.98 -13.40 3.37
C ILE A 17 -15.30 -14.39 4.50
N GLN A 18 -15.20 -15.68 4.21
CA GLN A 18 -15.45 -16.71 5.20
C GLN A 18 -14.46 -16.57 6.36
N GLY A 19 -14.99 -16.52 7.59
CA GLY A 19 -14.20 -16.29 8.80
C GLY A 19 -13.91 -14.81 9.11
N SER A 20 -14.31 -13.88 8.24
CA SER A 20 -14.14 -12.45 8.51
C SER A 20 -15.03 -11.99 9.67
N PRO A 21 -14.55 -11.07 10.52
CA PRO A 21 -15.38 -10.43 11.54
C PRO A 21 -16.60 -9.71 10.96
N LYS A 22 -17.57 -9.41 11.83
CA LYS A 22 -18.79 -8.70 11.45
C LYS A 22 -18.46 -7.30 10.92
N PHE A 23 -19.11 -6.94 9.81
CA PHE A 23 -19.11 -5.60 9.25
C PHE A 23 -20.14 -4.72 9.96
N ASN A 24 -19.75 -3.49 10.30
CA ASN A 24 -20.62 -2.47 10.87
C ASN A 24 -20.28 -1.10 10.26
N PHE A 25 -21.10 -0.09 10.54
CA PHE A 25 -20.83 1.29 10.17
C PHE A 25 -20.09 2.03 11.28
N GLY A 26 -19.30 3.06 10.91
CA GLY A 26 -18.62 3.95 11.86
C GLY A 26 -19.55 4.98 12.49
N LYS A 27 -18.93 5.92 13.20
CA LYS A 27 -19.66 7.04 13.84
C LYS A 27 -20.06 8.09 12.81
N ASP A 28 -20.95 8.99 13.18
CA ASP A 28 -21.34 10.14 12.36
C ASP A 28 -20.24 11.22 12.40
N GLU A 29 -19.13 10.97 11.71
CA GLU A 29 -17.97 11.85 11.65
C GLU A 29 -17.22 11.68 10.33
N ILE A 30 -16.46 12.70 9.93
CA ILE A 30 -15.48 12.61 8.85
C ILE A 30 -14.10 12.64 9.50
N LEU A 31 -13.29 11.61 9.27
CA LEU A 31 -11.97 11.51 9.92
C LEU A 31 -10.91 12.39 9.27
N SER A 32 -10.99 12.64 7.96
CA SER A 32 -10.06 13.51 7.24
C SER A 32 -10.50 14.97 7.42
N THR A 33 -9.75 15.70 8.24
CA THR A 33 -9.93 17.12 8.51
C THR A 33 -8.58 17.82 8.41
N GLU A 34 -8.60 19.16 8.44
CA GLU A 34 -7.38 19.98 8.45
C GLU A 34 -6.40 19.58 9.56
N ASP A 35 -6.93 19.21 10.72
CA ASP A 35 -6.11 18.81 11.87
C ASP A 35 -5.55 17.39 11.77
N THR A 36 -6.16 16.49 10.99
CA THR A 36 -5.90 15.04 11.04
C THR A 36 -5.32 14.48 9.75
N ASP A 37 -5.37 15.23 8.66
CA ASP A 37 -4.88 14.83 7.36
C ASP A 37 -3.81 15.81 6.87
N ILE A 38 -2.55 15.37 6.85
CA ILE A 38 -1.44 16.23 6.40
C ILE A 38 -1.53 16.60 4.92
N THR A 39 -2.44 15.96 4.17
CA THR A 39 -2.69 16.24 2.76
C THR A 39 -3.78 17.30 2.54
N PHE A 40 -4.44 17.79 3.60
CA PHE A 40 -5.60 18.69 3.51
C PHE A 40 -5.39 19.93 2.64
N HIS A 41 -4.20 20.53 2.68
CA HIS A 41 -3.86 21.71 1.88
C HIS A 41 -3.16 21.40 0.56
N GLN A 42 -3.03 20.13 0.20
CA GLN A 42 -2.44 19.76 -1.07
C GLN A 42 -3.40 20.12 -2.21
N PRO A 43 -2.91 20.60 -3.37
CA PRO A 43 -3.77 20.99 -4.50
C PRO A 43 -4.69 19.86 -5.01
N TRP A 44 -4.31 18.62 -4.74
CA TRP A 44 -5.00 17.40 -5.14
C TRP A 44 -5.85 16.79 -4.02
N TYR A 45 -6.01 17.47 -2.88
CA TYR A 45 -6.78 16.97 -1.74
C TYR A 45 -8.20 16.57 -2.14
N ASP A 46 -8.86 17.31 -3.03
CA ASP A 46 -10.24 16.99 -3.43
C ASP A 46 -10.39 15.57 -3.99
N GLU A 47 -9.44 15.10 -4.80
CA GLU A 47 -9.39 13.71 -5.28
C GLU A 47 -8.82 12.76 -4.22
N GLY A 48 -7.95 13.28 -3.34
CA GLY A 48 -7.31 12.57 -2.24
C GLY A 48 -6.04 11.83 -2.63
N TYR A 49 -5.62 11.96 -3.89
CA TYR A 49 -4.37 11.43 -4.42
C TYR A 49 -3.88 12.23 -5.62
N SER A 50 -2.60 12.08 -5.93
CA SER A 50 -1.98 12.58 -7.15
C SER A 50 -0.85 11.67 -7.61
N VAL A 51 -0.48 11.78 -8.88
CA VAL A 51 0.68 11.10 -9.47
C VAL A 51 1.68 12.16 -9.89
N ALA A 52 2.95 11.99 -9.53
CA ALA A 52 4.01 12.91 -9.87
C ALA A 52 5.27 12.19 -10.37
N PRO A 53 6.05 12.79 -11.28
CA PRO A 53 7.41 12.32 -11.55
C PRO A 53 8.25 12.35 -10.27
N LEU A 54 8.94 11.25 -9.98
CA LEU A 54 9.84 11.14 -8.83
C LEU A 54 11.29 10.98 -9.26
N LEU A 55 11.55 10.11 -10.24
CA LEU A 55 12.88 9.72 -10.71
C LEU A 55 12.95 9.83 -12.23
N ASN A 56 14.12 10.17 -12.75
CA ASN A 56 14.41 9.98 -14.17
C ASN A 56 14.70 8.49 -14.47
N GLU A 57 14.91 8.16 -15.75
CA GLU A 57 15.12 6.77 -16.20
C GLU A 57 16.33 6.10 -15.55
N GLU A 58 17.49 6.79 -15.49
CA GLU A 58 18.71 6.26 -14.88
C GLU A 58 18.56 6.05 -13.37
N GLU A 59 17.98 7.04 -12.68
CA GLU A 59 17.67 6.96 -11.24
C GLU A 59 16.72 5.79 -10.94
N PHE A 60 15.70 5.58 -11.78
CA PHE A 60 14.75 4.50 -11.64
C PHE A 60 15.37 3.13 -11.88
N GLU A 61 16.15 2.94 -12.95
CA GLU A 61 16.82 1.67 -13.23
C GLU A 61 17.79 1.31 -12.10
N ASN A 62 18.55 2.29 -11.59
CA ASN A 62 19.42 2.08 -10.44
C ASN A 62 18.61 1.68 -9.18
N LEU A 63 17.47 2.32 -8.90
CA LEU A 63 16.59 1.92 -7.79
C LEU A 63 16.12 0.46 -7.96
N LYS A 64 15.66 0.11 -9.17
CA LYS A 64 15.13 -1.22 -9.49
C LYS A 64 16.20 -2.30 -9.34
N GLU A 65 17.41 -2.06 -9.84
CA GLU A 65 18.54 -3.00 -9.71
C GLU A 65 18.92 -3.22 -8.23
N ASN A 66 19.04 -2.16 -7.44
CA ASN A 66 19.37 -2.28 -6.02
C ASN A 66 18.27 -2.99 -5.24
N LEU A 67 16.99 -2.71 -5.55
CA LEU A 67 15.88 -3.38 -4.92
C LEU A 67 15.79 -4.87 -5.33
N ASN A 68 16.14 -5.19 -6.58
CA ASN A 68 16.28 -6.58 -7.02
C ASN A 68 17.32 -7.33 -6.17
N LEU A 69 18.47 -6.72 -5.91
CA LEU A 69 19.52 -7.29 -5.05
C LEU A 69 19.05 -7.45 -3.59
N SER A 70 18.39 -6.45 -3.00
CA SER A 70 17.84 -6.55 -1.64
C SER A 70 16.84 -7.72 -1.51
N VAL A 71 15.88 -7.83 -2.42
CA VAL A 71 14.89 -8.93 -2.39
C VAL A 71 15.55 -10.29 -2.65
N LYS A 72 16.51 -10.35 -3.57
CA LYS A 72 17.31 -11.55 -3.84
C LYS A 72 18.00 -12.05 -2.56
N ASN A 73 18.68 -11.15 -1.84
CA ASN A 73 19.38 -11.49 -0.60
C ASN A 73 18.41 -12.02 0.48
N ILE A 74 17.23 -11.44 0.59
CA ILE A 74 16.18 -11.92 1.51
C ILE A 74 15.74 -13.34 1.12
N ILE A 75 15.51 -13.61 -0.17
CA ILE A 75 15.12 -14.95 -0.63
C ILE A 75 16.21 -15.98 -0.31
N GLU A 76 17.48 -15.68 -0.59
CA GLU A 76 18.59 -16.58 -0.31
C GLU A 76 18.71 -16.85 1.19
N LYS A 77 18.58 -15.82 2.02
CA LYS A 77 18.66 -15.93 3.48
C LYS A 77 17.51 -16.74 4.08
N GLU A 78 16.27 -16.44 3.69
CA GLU A 78 15.08 -17.02 4.33
C GLU A 78 14.73 -18.42 3.79
N LEU A 79 15.10 -18.72 2.53
CA LEU A 79 14.71 -19.96 1.86
C LEU A 79 15.89 -20.86 1.49
N SER A 80 17.14 -20.36 1.55
CA SER A 80 18.34 -21.12 1.18
C SER A 80 18.29 -21.67 -0.27
N ILE A 81 17.62 -20.95 -1.18
CA ILE A 81 17.50 -21.32 -2.60
C ILE A 81 18.47 -20.52 -3.47
N ASN A 82 18.93 -21.13 -4.57
CA ASN A 82 19.78 -20.46 -5.55
C ASN A 82 18.94 -19.47 -6.38
N THR A 83 19.33 -18.21 -6.36
CA THR A 83 18.65 -17.13 -7.09
C THR A 83 19.44 -16.65 -8.31
N LYS A 84 20.23 -17.53 -8.94
CA LYS A 84 20.90 -17.24 -10.22
C LYS A 84 19.88 -16.73 -11.24
N ASN A 85 20.19 -15.59 -11.87
CA ASN A 85 19.33 -14.88 -12.83
C ASN A 85 18.00 -14.33 -12.27
N PHE A 86 17.90 -14.19 -10.95
CA PHE A 86 16.70 -13.62 -10.32
C PHE A 86 16.42 -12.19 -10.82
N THR A 87 15.14 -11.97 -11.12
CA THR A 87 14.55 -10.66 -11.36
C THR A 87 13.26 -10.54 -10.55
N LEU A 88 12.90 -9.33 -10.13
CA LEU A 88 11.68 -9.05 -9.39
C LEU A 88 10.43 -9.55 -10.14
N GLU A 89 10.37 -9.36 -11.45
CA GLU A 89 9.28 -9.81 -12.33
C GLU A 89 9.10 -11.34 -12.29
N LYS A 90 10.19 -12.09 -12.05
CA LYS A 90 10.20 -13.56 -12.01
C LYS A 90 10.25 -14.13 -10.61
N TYR A 91 10.00 -13.32 -9.58
CA TYR A 91 9.95 -13.76 -8.18
C TYR A 91 9.14 -15.05 -7.97
N HIS A 92 7.97 -15.16 -8.59
CA HIS A 92 7.08 -16.33 -8.46
C HIS A 92 7.67 -17.64 -9.02
N GLN A 93 8.73 -17.58 -9.83
CA GLN A 93 9.43 -18.76 -10.33
C GLN A 93 10.40 -19.33 -9.28
N TYR A 94 10.84 -18.50 -8.33
CA TYR A 94 11.72 -18.88 -7.22
C TYR A 94 10.92 -19.16 -5.95
N VAL A 95 9.90 -18.36 -5.66
CA VAL A 95 9.05 -18.47 -4.47
C VAL A 95 7.65 -18.92 -4.88
N LYS A 96 7.42 -20.23 -4.81
CA LYS A 96 6.27 -20.89 -5.47
C LYS A 96 5.08 -21.09 -4.54
N ASP A 97 5.32 -21.54 -3.32
CA ASP A 97 4.29 -21.84 -2.34
C ASP A 97 4.04 -20.69 -1.35
N ASP A 98 2.90 -20.75 -0.66
CA ASP A 98 2.44 -19.69 0.24
C ASP A 98 3.30 -19.58 1.51
N ASP A 99 3.85 -20.68 2.02
CA ASP A 99 4.71 -20.66 3.20
C ASP A 99 6.03 -19.94 2.90
N SER A 100 6.66 -20.29 1.77
CA SER A 100 7.86 -19.62 1.28
C SER A 100 7.59 -18.15 0.95
N HIS A 101 6.44 -17.85 0.33
CA HIS A 101 6.03 -16.47 0.06
C HIS A 101 5.88 -15.68 1.36
N PHE A 102 5.17 -16.25 2.35
CA PHE A 102 4.95 -15.62 3.64
C PHE A 102 6.25 -15.32 4.38
N LYS A 103 7.21 -16.25 4.39
CA LYS A 103 8.55 -16.02 4.97
C LYS A 103 9.21 -14.80 4.36
N VAL A 104 9.24 -14.71 3.03
CA VAL A 104 9.87 -13.58 2.33
C VAL A 104 9.11 -12.28 2.58
N VAL A 105 7.78 -12.24 2.38
CA VAL A 105 7.03 -10.99 2.53
C VAL A 105 6.90 -10.51 3.97
N SER A 106 7.10 -11.40 4.95
CA SER A 106 7.22 -10.99 6.35
C SER A 106 8.44 -10.09 6.58
N LYS A 107 9.53 -10.33 5.85
CA LYS A 107 10.73 -9.47 5.85
C LYS A 107 10.53 -8.25 4.98
N THR A 108 10.01 -8.41 3.77
CA THR A 108 9.87 -7.27 2.84
C THR A 108 8.83 -6.25 3.27
N ARG A 109 7.99 -6.54 4.27
CA ARG A 109 7.04 -5.60 4.88
C ARG A 109 7.60 -4.88 6.13
N ASP A 110 8.83 -5.17 6.53
CA ASP A 110 9.44 -4.67 7.77
C ASP A 110 10.92 -4.30 7.53
N LEU A 111 11.18 -3.50 6.48
CA LEU A 111 12.52 -3.10 6.07
C LEU A 111 12.86 -1.70 6.60
N PHE A 112 14.14 -1.48 6.88
CA PHE A 112 14.70 -0.19 7.28
C PHE A 112 15.83 0.22 6.34
N GLU A 113 16.39 1.41 6.54
CA GLU A 113 17.45 1.97 5.69
C GLU A 113 18.61 1.00 5.44
N ASP A 114 19.05 0.27 6.45
CA ASP A 114 20.17 -0.69 6.37
C ASP A 114 19.85 -1.97 5.58
N ASP A 115 18.57 -2.24 5.29
CA ASP A 115 18.15 -3.38 4.47
C ASP A 115 18.24 -3.09 2.95
N PHE A 116 18.48 -1.82 2.60
CA PHE A 116 18.60 -1.36 1.23
C PHE A 116 20.05 -1.04 0.87
N ILE A 117 20.41 -1.34 -0.37
CA ILE A 117 21.71 -0.97 -0.93
C ILE A 117 21.68 0.49 -1.46
N PHE A 118 20.50 1.10 -1.53
CA PHE A 118 20.29 2.48 -1.92
C PHE A 118 19.92 3.38 -0.73
N SER A 119 20.12 4.69 -0.87
CA SER A 119 19.74 5.68 0.14
C SER A 119 18.23 5.90 0.14
N THR A 120 17.56 5.47 1.22
CA THR A 120 16.13 5.74 1.44
C THR A 120 15.89 7.21 1.81
N SER A 121 16.82 7.82 2.53
CA SER A 121 16.85 9.25 2.83
C SER A 121 16.82 10.14 1.59
N TYR A 122 17.50 9.75 0.51
CA TYR A 122 17.41 10.44 -0.78
C TYR A 122 15.99 10.46 -1.36
N LEU A 123 15.29 9.33 -1.32
CA LEU A 123 13.90 9.25 -1.79
C LEU A 123 12.97 10.09 -0.90
N ILE A 124 13.11 10.03 0.42
CA ILE A 124 12.31 10.82 1.36
C ILE A 124 12.48 12.33 1.11
N ASN A 125 13.71 12.79 0.80
CA ASN A 125 13.95 14.19 0.44
C ASN A 125 13.21 14.57 -0.86
N ARG A 126 13.30 13.74 -1.91
CA ARG A 126 12.56 13.99 -3.17
C ARG A 126 11.05 14.01 -2.95
N LEU A 127 10.53 13.14 -2.08
CA LEU A 127 9.11 13.14 -1.70
C LEU A 127 8.72 14.40 -0.91
N SER A 128 9.60 14.90 -0.05
CA SER A 128 9.41 16.16 0.68
C SER A 128 9.30 17.34 -0.28
N ASP A 129 10.17 17.38 -1.30
CA ASP A 129 10.14 18.42 -2.33
C ASP A 129 8.80 18.42 -3.09
N LEU A 130 8.26 17.24 -3.42
CA LEU A 130 6.95 17.10 -4.08
C LEU A 130 5.79 17.56 -3.18
N PHE A 131 5.90 17.34 -1.86
CA PHE A 131 4.86 17.71 -0.90
C PHE A 131 4.91 19.19 -0.48
N GLY A 132 6.05 19.86 -0.70
CA GLY A 132 6.27 21.25 -0.32
C GLY A 132 6.59 21.46 1.17
N PHE A 133 6.86 20.39 1.92
CA PHE A 133 7.33 20.44 3.30
C PHE A 133 8.13 19.18 3.65
N LYS A 134 8.92 19.25 4.71
CA LYS A 134 9.77 18.13 5.15
C LYS A 134 8.94 16.94 5.63
N LEU A 135 9.29 15.77 5.13
CA LEU A 135 8.72 14.48 5.51
C LEU A 135 9.74 13.64 6.26
N THR A 136 9.26 12.78 7.15
CA THR A 136 10.09 11.84 7.90
C THR A 136 9.43 10.47 8.03
N ASP A 137 10.26 9.42 8.09
CA ASP A 137 9.86 8.07 8.45
C ASP A 137 9.76 7.87 9.97
N LYS A 138 10.07 8.89 10.77
CA LYS A 138 9.98 8.81 12.24
C LYS A 138 8.58 9.15 12.75
N ILE A 139 8.05 8.29 13.60
CA ILE A 139 6.76 8.53 14.27
C ILE A 139 6.90 9.75 15.20
N PRO A 140 6.09 10.81 15.06
CA PRO A 140 6.28 12.05 15.81
C PRO A 140 6.33 11.88 17.34
N GLN A 141 5.53 10.96 17.89
CA GLN A 141 5.39 10.72 19.33
C GLN A 141 6.54 9.90 19.93
N SER A 142 6.92 8.78 19.30
CA SER A 142 7.94 7.87 19.84
C SER A 142 9.33 8.08 19.27
N LYS A 143 9.43 8.75 18.13
CA LYS A 143 10.63 8.90 17.29
C LYS A 143 11.17 7.58 16.71
N ASP A 144 10.43 6.48 16.87
CA ASP A 144 10.76 5.22 16.21
C ASP A 144 10.68 5.39 14.70
N LYS A 145 11.60 4.76 13.96
CA LYS A 145 11.52 4.68 12.51
C LYS A 145 10.38 3.74 12.12
N LEU A 146 9.56 4.16 11.17
CA LEU A 146 8.57 3.33 10.54
C LEU A 146 9.22 2.53 9.41
N HIS A 147 8.82 1.27 9.25
CA HIS A 147 9.34 0.42 8.20
C HIS A 147 8.93 0.92 6.81
N ILE A 148 9.77 0.58 5.84
CA ILE A 148 9.54 0.70 4.41
C ILE A 148 9.02 -0.65 3.90
N ILE A 149 8.00 -0.63 3.04
CA ILE A 149 7.37 -1.85 2.55
C ILE A 149 7.75 -2.08 1.09
N VAL A 150 8.32 -3.23 0.80
CA VAL A 150 8.40 -3.79 -0.55
C VAL A 150 7.27 -4.79 -0.70
N ARG A 151 6.22 -4.34 -1.38
CA ARG A 151 5.00 -5.11 -1.58
C ARG A 151 5.17 -5.99 -2.81
N ILE A 152 5.00 -7.30 -2.64
CA ILE A 152 5.16 -8.31 -3.70
C ILE A 152 3.84 -9.04 -3.88
N ASN A 153 3.33 -9.08 -5.11
CA ASN A 153 2.10 -9.78 -5.48
C ASN A 153 2.37 -10.75 -6.64
N ARG A 154 2.27 -12.06 -6.40
CA ARG A 154 2.51 -13.08 -7.44
C ARG A 154 1.41 -13.06 -8.52
N PRO A 155 1.68 -13.55 -9.74
CA PRO A 155 0.68 -13.66 -10.79
C PRO A 155 -0.53 -14.49 -10.34
N LEU A 156 -1.74 -14.02 -10.66
CA LEU A 156 -3.01 -14.73 -10.41
C LEU A 156 -3.19 -15.20 -8.96
N SER A 157 -2.63 -14.47 -7.99
CA SER A 157 -2.70 -14.80 -6.57
C SER A 157 -3.60 -13.82 -5.79
N TYR A 158 -3.87 -14.17 -4.52
CA TYR A 158 -4.58 -13.33 -3.57
C TYR A 158 -3.65 -12.55 -2.63
N ASP A 159 -2.41 -12.29 -3.05
CA ASP A 159 -1.37 -11.59 -2.25
C ASP A 159 -1.65 -10.07 -2.03
N SER A 160 -2.90 -9.64 -2.20
CA SER A 160 -3.35 -8.26 -2.10
C SER A 160 -4.14 -8.01 -0.81
N ASN A 161 -4.05 -6.80 -0.26
CA ASN A 161 -4.90 -6.39 0.88
C ASN A 161 -6.35 -6.17 0.42
N PRO A 162 -7.34 -6.39 1.30
CA PRO A 162 -8.72 -5.95 1.04
C PRO A 162 -8.79 -4.41 0.97
N PRO A 163 -9.91 -3.81 0.52
CA PRO A 163 -10.11 -2.37 0.60
C PRO A 163 -10.04 -1.89 2.05
N HIS A 164 -9.28 -0.83 2.32
CA HIS A 164 -9.06 -0.29 3.67
C HIS A 164 -8.64 1.19 3.60
N LYS A 165 -8.66 1.86 4.76
CA LYS A 165 -7.88 3.09 5.04
C LYS A 165 -6.74 2.69 6.00
N ASP A 166 -5.55 3.25 5.81
CA ASP A 166 -4.39 2.86 6.63
C ASP A 166 -4.49 3.32 8.08
N ILE A 167 -5.27 4.38 8.35
CA ILE A 167 -5.44 4.91 9.70
C ILE A 167 -6.28 4.00 10.62
N TYR A 168 -7.11 3.11 10.06
CA TYR A 168 -8.21 2.52 10.82
C TYR A 168 -7.78 1.62 11.96
N GLU A 169 -6.66 0.92 11.84
CA GLU A 169 -6.17 0.07 12.93
C GLU A 169 -5.92 0.90 14.19
N VAL A 170 -5.21 2.02 14.04
CA VAL A 170 -4.88 2.93 15.15
C VAL A 170 -6.11 3.68 15.65
N VAL A 171 -6.99 4.12 14.75
CA VAL A 171 -8.24 4.80 15.12
C VAL A 171 -9.14 3.89 15.95
N ASP A 172 -9.31 2.62 15.55
CA ASP A 172 -10.19 1.71 16.26
C ASP A 172 -9.61 1.24 17.59
N ASP A 173 -8.30 0.99 17.64
CA ASP A 173 -7.66 0.39 18.81
C ASP A 173 -7.28 1.44 19.85
N LEU A 174 -6.87 2.64 19.41
CA LEU A 174 -6.33 3.70 20.28
C LEU A 174 -7.12 5.00 20.25
N SER A 175 -8.19 5.11 19.44
CA SER A 175 -8.95 6.36 19.26
C SER A 175 -8.06 7.55 18.88
N PHE A 176 -7.02 7.28 18.09
CA PHE A 176 -6.03 8.26 17.64
C PHE A 176 -5.90 8.20 16.11
N ILE A 177 -5.84 9.36 15.45
CA ILE A 177 -5.65 9.44 14.01
C ILE A 177 -4.16 9.72 13.72
N PRO A 178 -3.41 8.74 13.19
CA PRO A 178 -2.03 8.97 12.81
C PRO A 178 -1.96 9.89 11.57
N LYS A 179 -1.07 10.87 11.63
CA LYS A 179 -0.97 11.96 10.64
C LYS A 179 0.18 11.69 9.66
N PHE A 180 -0.04 10.79 8.70
CA PHE A 180 0.91 10.50 7.63
C PHE A 180 0.24 10.53 6.26
N ALA A 181 1.06 10.62 5.22
CA ALA A 181 0.69 10.40 3.83
C ALA A 181 1.33 9.10 3.33
N ASN A 182 0.69 8.48 2.34
CA ASN A 182 1.19 7.29 1.69
C ASN A 182 1.85 7.64 0.36
N PHE A 183 2.91 6.90 0.06
CA PHE A 183 3.65 6.99 -1.19
C PHE A 183 3.80 5.58 -1.75
N TRP A 184 3.41 5.40 -3.00
CA TRP A 184 3.46 4.12 -3.68
C TRP A 184 4.21 4.26 -5.01
N ILE A 185 5.35 3.59 -5.12
CA ILE A 185 6.27 3.69 -6.25
C ILE A 185 6.27 2.36 -7.01
N PRO A 186 5.83 2.34 -8.28
CA PRO A 186 5.96 1.18 -9.15
C PRO A 186 7.43 0.76 -9.31
N ILE A 187 7.73 -0.54 -9.19
CA ILE A 187 9.10 -1.05 -9.39
C ILE A 187 9.15 -2.06 -10.55
N SER A 188 8.23 -3.02 -10.56
CA SER A 188 8.16 -4.01 -11.63
C SER A 188 6.76 -4.62 -11.73
N GLY A 189 6.41 -5.09 -12.93
CA GLY A 189 5.12 -5.74 -13.18
C GLY A 189 3.89 -4.88 -12.89
N VAL A 190 4.03 -3.55 -12.89
CA VAL A 190 2.91 -2.62 -12.74
C VAL A 190 2.33 -2.29 -14.11
N THR A 191 1.09 -2.68 -14.34
CA THR A 191 0.34 -2.50 -15.58
C THR A 191 -1.07 -2.01 -15.28
N ASP A 192 -1.88 -1.79 -16.31
CA ASP A 192 -3.33 -1.54 -16.21
C ASP A 192 -4.10 -2.68 -15.52
N LYS A 193 -3.48 -3.85 -15.31
CA LYS A 193 -4.06 -5.02 -14.65
C LYS A 193 -3.58 -5.24 -13.22
N THR A 194 -2.57 -4.50 -12.77
CA THR A 194 -1.89 -4.77 -11.49
C THR A 194 -1.65 -3.51 -10.66
N SER A 195 -1.82 -2.32 -11.24
CA SER A 195 -1.70 -1.04 -10.54
C SER A 195 -2.69 -0.94 -9.37
N LEU A 196 -2.36 -0.12 -8.36
CA LEU A 196 -3.12 0.00 -7.13
C LEU A 196 -4.50 0.64 -7.39
N PRO A 197 -5.62 -0.05 -7.06
CA PRO A 197 -6.94 0.55 -7.09
C PRO A 197 -7.19 1.48 -5.91
N LEU A 198 -7.84 2.61 -6.21
CA LEU A 198 -8.23 3.65 -5.26
C LEU A 198 -9.72 3.98 -5.43
N ALA A 199 -10.36 4.43 -4.37
CA ALA A 199 -11.66 5.09 -4.46
C ALA A 199 -11.46 6.60 -4.28
N SER A 200 -11.50 7.35 -5.38
CA SER A 200 -11.35 8.82 -5.34
C SER A 200 -12.35 9.45 -4.37
N GLN A 201 -11.93 10.53 -3.70
CA GLN A 201 -12.73 11.32 -2.77
C GLN A 201 -13.20 10.58 -1.51
N SER A 202 -12.82 9.31 -1.33
CA SER A 202 -13.30 8.47 -0.22
C SER A 202 -12.81 8.89 1.17
N HIS A 203 -11.78 9.73 1.24
CA HIS A 203 -11.30 10.34 2.47
C HIS A 203 -12.30 11.33 3.07
N LYS A 204 -13.16 11.97 2.23
CA LYS A 204 -14.25 12.88 2.64
C LYS A 204 -15.53 12.18 3.09
N ILE A 205 -15.62 10.86 2.94
CA ILE A 205 -16.85 10.12 3.25
C ILE A 205 -17.01 10.02 4.78
N ASN A 206 -18.19 10.38 5.26
CA ASN A 206 -18.58 10.20 6.66
C ASN A 206 -18.59 8.71 7.04
N GLU A 207 -17.97 8.37 8.17
CA GLU A 207 -17.77 6.99 8.63
C GLU A 207 -19.08 6.23 8.87
N LYS A 208 -20.21 6.92 9.14
CA LYS A 208 -21.54 6.28 9.22
C LYS A 208 -21.99 5.68 7.88
N ASN A 209 -21.38 6.10 6.79
CA ASN A 209 -21.64 5.62 5.43
C ASN A 209 -20.59 4.59 4.96
N ILE A 210 -19.62 4.23 5.80
CA ILE A 210 -18.59 3.23 5.49
C ILE A 210 -18.86 1.95 6.29
N CYS A 211 -19.16 0.87 5.58
CA CYS A 211 -19.39 -0.45 6.16
C CYS A 211 -18.06 -1.22 6.18
N ARG A 212 -17.50 -1.49 7.36
CA ARG A 212 -16.20 -2.13 7.53
C ARG A 212 -16.13 -3.03 8.76
N THR A 213 -15.10 -3.86 8.85
CA THR A 213 -14.75 -4.52 10.10
C THR A 213 -14.08 -3.54 11.06
N PHE A 214 -14.15 -3.82 12.36
CA PHE A 214 -13.49 -3.06 13.44
C PHE A 214 -12.36 -3.85 14.11
N LYS A 215 -12.10 -5.06 13.62
CA LYS A 215 -10.99 -5.92 13.98
C LYS A 215 -10.56 -6.63 12.70
N GLY A 216 -9.30 -6.48 12.29
CA GLY A 216 -8.69 -7.18 11.15
C GLY A 216 -9.62 -7.44 9.94
N GLY A 217 -9.35 -8.51 9.22
CA GLY A 217 -10.23 -9.02 8.17
C GLY A 217 -9.77 -10.39 7.70
N VAL A 218 -10.69 -11.15 7.11
CA VAL A 218 -10.33 -12.38 6.39
C VAL A 218 -10.84 -12.27 4.96
N MET A 219 -9.95 -12.45 3.99
CA MET A 219 -10.29 -12.42 2.57
C MET A 219 -9.53 -13.52 1.84
N GLU A 220 -10.24 -14.37 1.10
CA GLU A 220 -9.65 -15.52 0.39
C GLU A 220 -8.77 -16.42 1.29
N GLY A 221 -9.21 -16.62 2.53
CA GLY A 221 -8.49 -17.43 3.53
C GLY A 221 -7.34 -16.70 4.23
N ASN A 222 -6.88 -15.57 3.71
CA ASN A 222 -5.80 -14.77 4.30
C ASN A 222 -6.31 -13.89 5.44
N GLN A 223 -5.54 -13.83 6.53
CA GLN A 223 -5.79 -12.94 7.67
C GLN A 223 -5.06 -11.61 7.49
N TYR A 224 -5.76 -10.51 7.73
CA TYR A 224 -5.24 -9.16 7.62
C TYR A 224 -5.44 -8.38 8.91
N ARG A 225 -4.47 -7.51 9.24
CA ARG A 225 -4.59 -6.54 10.35
C ARG A 225 -5.46 -5.33 9.98
N VAL A 226 -5.41 -4.94 8.71
CA VAL A 226 -6.19 -3.81 8.19
C VAL A 226 -7.68 -4.04 8.35
N ARG A 227 -8.41 -2.96 8.58
CA ARG A 227 -9.87 -2.98 8.72
C ARG A 227 -10.50 -3.04 7.33
N MET A 228 -11.06 -4.20 7.01
CA MET A 228 -11.62 -4.49 5.70
C MET A 228 -12.93 -3.72 5.48
N ILE A 229 -13.01 -2.99 4.37
CA ILE A 229 -14.17 -2.23 3.95
C ILE A 229 -14.98 -3.03 2.93
N LYS A 230 -16.27 -3.15 3.20
CA LYS A 230 -17.26 -3.77 2.32
C LYS A 230 -17.86 -2.78 1.32
N SER A 231 -18.22 -1.58 1.79
CA SER A 231 -18.89 -0.56 0.97
C SER A 231 -18.75 0.82 1.59
N TRP A 232 -18.85 1.87 0.77
CA TRP A 232 -18.80 3.27 1.18
C TRP A 232 -19.79 4.08 0.36
N ASN A 233 -20.64 4.86 1.02
CA ASN A 233 -21.66 5.70 0.38
C ASN A 233 -22.52 4.95 -0.67
N GLY A 234 -22.90 3.70 -0.35
CA GLY A 234 -23.65 2.83 -1.27
C GLY A 234 -22.84 2.25 -2.45
N SER A 235 -21.54 2.53 -2.54
CA SER A 235 -20.62 2.02 -3.57
C SER A 235 -19.62 1.01 -3.00
N ASN A 236 -18.94 0.32 -3.91
CA ASN A 236 -17.82 -0.62 -3.68
C ASN A 236 -16.85 -0.62 -4.88
N SER A 237 -16.79 0.52 -5.60
CA SER A 237 -16.06 0.65 -6.86
C SER A 237 -14.73 1.35 -6.68
N LEU A 238 -13.66 0.73 -7.15
CA LEU A 238 -12.31 1.28 -7.21
C LEU A 238 -11.88 1.45 -8.67
N THR A 239 -10.96 2.38 -8.90
CA THR A 239 -10.31 2.58 -10.20
C THR A 239 -8.80 2.42 -10.01
N ARG A 240 -8.14 1.69 -10.91
CA ARG A 240 -6.69 1.53 -10.89
C ARG A 240 -6.03 2.88 -11.19
N SER A 241 -5.02 3.20 -10.39
CA SER A 241 -4.22 4.41 -10.59
C SER A 241 -3.41 4.31 -11.88
N ASN A 242 -3.33 5.42 -12.62
CA ASN A 242 -2.48 5.55 -13.79
C ASN A 242 -1.11 6.13 -13.38
N VAL A 243 -0.25 5.27 -12.85
CA VAL A 243 1.10 5.59 -12.42
C VAL A 243 2.08 4.63 -13.09
N THR A 244 3.22 5.15 -13.54
CA THR A 244 4.24 4.36 -14.25
C THR A 244 5.62 4.45 -13.60
N TYR A 245 6.60 3.76 -14.17
CA TYR A 245 7.96 3.74 -13.66
C TYR A 245 8.60 5.13 -13.63
N GLY A 246 9.39 5.37 -12.59
CA GLY A 246 9.93 6.70 -12.27
C GLY A 246 8.90 7.69 -11.68
N GLN A 247 7.61 7.32 -11.58
CA GLN A 247 6.61 8.14 -10.90
C GLN A 247 6.29 7.61 -9.49
N VAL A 248 5.61 8.45 -8.71
CA VAL A 248 5.03 8.08 -7.41
C VAL A 248 3.56 8.42 -7.39
N LEU A 249 2.76 7.50 -6.84
CA LEU A 249 1.39 7.76 -6.42
C LEU A 249 1.41 8.23 -4.95
N MET A 250 0.98 9.46 -4.72
CA MET A 250 0.86 10.08 -3.40
C MET A 250 -0.61 10.13 -3.01
N PHE A 251 -0.96 9.72 -1.80
CA PHE A 251 -2.36 9.72 -1.38
C PHE A 251 -2.54 9.89 0.13
N SER A 252 -3.70 10.42 0.49
CA SER A 252 -4.12 10.54 1.89
C SER A 252 -4.16 9.17 2.56
N SER A 253 -3.71 9.08 3.81
CA SER A 253 -3.88 7.89 4.66
C SER A 253 -5.35 7.57 4.97
N HIS A 254 -6.24 8.52 4.70
CA HIS A 254 -7.69 8.40 4.80
C HIS A 254 -8.34 7.91 3.50
N LEU A 255 -7.59 7.71 2.41
CA LEU A 255 -8.15 7.25 1.14
C LEU A 255 -8.35 5.73 1.16
N ILE A 256 -9.54 5.30 0.74
CA ILE A 256 -9.85 3.89 0.53
C ILE A 256 -9.05 3.37 -0.68
N HIS A 257 -8.26 2.34 -0.45
CA HIS A 257 -7.47 1.66 -1.47
C HIS A 257 -7.33 0.17 -1.12
N GLY A 258 -6.89 -0.64 -2.07
CA GLY A 258 -6.70 -2.08 -1.89
C GLY A 258 -7.13 -2.87 -3.12
N LEU A 259 -7.21 -4.19 -2.99
CA LEU A 259 -7.52 -5.12 -4.10
C LEU A 259 -6.58 -4.92 -5.31
N ALA A 260 -5.29 -4.66 -5.06
CA ALA A 260 -4.26 -4.69 -6.08
C ALA A 260 -3.98 -6.12 -6.56
N LEU A 261 -5.01 -6.79 -7.09
CA LEU A 261 -4.93 -8.11 -7.69
C LEU A 261 -3.96 -8.05 -8.85
N ASN A 262 -3.12 -9.07 -8.94
CA ASN A 262 -2.21 -9.24 -10.06
C ASN A 262 -2.87 -10.17 -11.09
N GLU A 263 -3.49 -9.58 -12.10
CA GLU A 263 -4.17 -10.32 -13.17
C GLU A 263 -3.22 -10.68 -14.33
N GLU A 264 -1.92 -10.39 -14.23
CA GLU A 264 -0.93 -10.88 -15.18
C GLU A 264 -0.70 -12.38 -14.98
N LYS A 265 -0.29 -13.06 -16.05
CA LYS A 265 -0.14 -14.53 -16.05
C LYS A 265 1.23 -15.03 -15.58
N ASP A 266 2.29 -14.25 -15.80
CA ASP A 266 3.68 -14.70 -15.60
C ASP A 266 4.62 -13.53 -15.19
N ILE A 267 4.06 -12.51 -14.54
CA ILE A 267 4.82 -11.34 -14.07
C ILE A 267 4.40 -11.02 -12.64
N THR A 268 5.36 -11.05 -11.71
CA THR A 268 5.14 -10.58 -10.34
C THR A 268 5.10 -9.05 -10.33
N ARG A 269 4.15 -8.47 -9.58
CA ARG A 269 4.04 -7.03 -9.35
C ARG A 269 4.77 -6.65 -8.06
N VAL A 270 5.75 -5.76 -8.15
CA VAL A 270 6.49 -5.21 -7.02
C VAL A 270 6.34 -3.69 -6.96
N ALA A 271 6.12 -3.19 -5.75
CA ALA A 271 6.05 -1.77 -5.46
C ALA A 271 6.75 -1.45 -4.14
N LEU A 272 7.30 -0.24 -4.05
CA LEU A 272 7.87 0.31 -2.84
C LEU A 272 6.87 1.27 -2.20
N GLU A 273 6.62 1.12 -0.90
CA GLU A 273 5.60 1.87 -0.18
C GLU A 273 6.23 2.56 1.04
N PHE A 274 5.98 3.86 1.17
CA PHE A 274 6.34 4.66 2.34
C PHE A 274 5.09 5.22 3.01
N ARG A 275 5.17 5.32 4.33
CA ARG A 275 4.26 6.11 5.17
C ARG A 275 5.10 7.17 5.83
N LEU A 276 4.92 8.43 5.43
CA LEU A 276 5.74 9.52 5.92
C LEU A 276 4.90 10.55 6.67
N PHE A 277 5.45 11.02 7.78
CA PHE A 277 4.89 12.04 8.63
C PHE A 277 5.42 13.40 8.22
N LYS A 278 4.66 14.46 8.47
CA LYS A 278 5.20 15.81 8.43
C LYS A 278 6.25 15.93 9.55
N GLU A 279 7.44 16.39 9.21
CA GLU A 279 8.44 16.75 10.21
C GLU A 279 8.00 18.09 10.83
N ASP A 280 7.81 18.10 12.16
CA ASP A 280 7.50 19.35 12.87
C ASP A 280 8.72 20.27 12.80
N ASP A 281 8.49 21.55 12.53
CA ASP A 281 9.53 22.58 12.67
C ASP A 281 9.91 22.65 14.16
N VAL A 282 11.13 22.22 14.50
CA VAL A 282 11.72 22.34 15.85
C VAL A 282 12.19 23.78 16.07
#